data_AF-A0A2T6ZE31-F1
#
_entry.id   AF-A0A2T6ZE31-F1
#
_cell.length_a   1.000
_cell.length_b   1.000
_cell.length_c   1.000
_cell.angle_alpha   90.00
_cell.angle_beta   90.00
_cell.angle_gamma   90.00
#
_symmetry.space_group_name_H-M   'P 1'
#
loop_
_entity.id
_entity.type
_entity.pdbx_description
1 polymer ?
#
loop_
_entity_poly.entity_id
_entity_poly.type
_entity_poly.pdbx_seq_one_letter_code
_entity_poly.pdbx_strand_id
1 'polypeptide(L)'
;MDNTQSNLISSYKLESEFLQNRVKHTRYKEKAKNKDGKVKEEWNDCGELGSGGFGVVYKQIQRATGNYRAVKTIHKRQASMLDSSMEVLVIAMLAKSIALASSFVKFLGWFEDP
;
A
#
# COMPACT_ATOMS: atom_id res chain seq x y z
N MET A 1 1.41 4.69 20.24
CA MET A 1 1.01 5.49 19.07
C MET A 1 -0.26 6.25 19.42
N ASP A 2 -0.40 7.52 19.06
CA ASP A 2 -1.60 8.30 19.38
C ASP A 2 -2.75 8.06 18.36
N ASN A 3 -3.96 8.56 18.66
CA ASN A 3 -5.12 8.38 17.79
C ASN A 3 -4.95 9.04 16.42
N THR A 4 -4.24 10.16 16.33
CA THR A 4 -4.02 10.88 15.06
C THR A 4 -3.12 10.08 14.13
N GLN A 5 -2.03 9.53 14.66
CA GLN A 5 -1.10 8.65 13.96
C GLN A 5 -1.82 7.37 13.51
N SER A 6 -2.61 6.76 14.40
CA SER A 6 -3.37 5.54 14.10
C SER A 6 -4.43 5.76 13.00
N ASN A 7 -5.12 6.90 13.05
CA ASN A 7 -6.07 7.31 12.01
C ASN A 7 -5.39 7.55 10.66
N LEU A 8 -4.19 8.16 10.68
CA LEU A 8 -3.41 8.40 9.47
C LEU A 8 -2.98 7.08 8.82
N ILE A 9 -2.42 6.15 9.59
CA ILE A 9 -2.08 4.80 9.10
C ILE A 9 -3.33 4.13 8.52
N SER A 10 -4.44 4.17 9.25
CA SER A 10 -5.70 3.54 8.83
C SER A 10 -6.24 4.12 7.52
N SER A 11 -6.07 5.42 7.27
CA SER A 11 -6.52 6.06 6.02
C SER A 11 -5.79 5.56 4.76
N TYR A 12 -4.62 4.94 4.92
CA TYR A 12 -3.86 4.33 3.83
C TYR A 12 -4.03 2.80 3.75
N LYS A 13 -4.84 2.19 4.64
CA LYS A 13 -5.12 0.75 4.59
C LYS A 13 -6.02 0.44 3.40
N LEU A 14 -5.60 -0.50 2.57
CA LEU A 14 -6.34 -0.93 1.38
C LEU A 14 -7.27 -2.10 1.73
N GLU A 15 -8.54 -1.96 1.34
CA GLU A 15 -9.51 -3.05 1.36
C GLU A 15 -9.09 -4.09 0.30
N SER A 16 -8.66 -5.27 0.76
CA SER A 16 -7.95 -6.26 -0.05
C SER A 16 -8.65 -7.62 -0.06
N GLU A 17 -8.81 -8.22 -1.24
CA GLU A 17 -9.20 -9.64 -1.41
C GLU A 17 -7.99 -10.40 -2.01
N PHE A 18 -7.63 -11.54 -1.41
CA PHE A 18 -6.47 -12.34 -1.83
C PHE A 18 -6.90 -13.56 -2.64
N LEU A 19 -6.22 -13.81 -3.76
CA LEU A 19 -6.49 -14.90 -4.70
C LEU A 19 -5.17 -15.46 -5.21
N GLN A 20 -4.64 -16.53 -4.61
CA GLN A 20 -3.37 -17.18 -5.00
C GLN A 20 -2.23 -16.16 -5.27
N ASN A 21 -1.98 -15.81 -6.54
CA ASN A 21 -0.95 -14.86 -6.99
C ASN A 21 -1.49 -13.46 -7.33
N ARG A 22 -2.67 -13.12 -6.80
CA ARG A 22 -3.39 -11.89 -7.11
C ARG A 22 -3.93 -11.24 -5.85
N VAL A 23 -3.96 -9.93 -5.88
CA VAL A 23 -4.64 -9.11 -4.87
C VAL A 23 -5.60 -8.15 -5.57
N LYS A 24 -6.82 -8.07 -5.07
CA LYS A 24 -7.82 -7.10 -5.51
C LYS A 24 -7.97 -6.02 -4.47
N HIS A 25 -7.84 -4.76 -4.89
CA HIS A 25 -8.04 -3.60 -4.04
C HIS A 25 -9.32 -2.88 -4.40
N THR A 26 -10.16 -2.56 -3.41
CA THR A 26 -11.31 -1.68 -3.61
C THR A 26 -10.88 -0.24 -3.31
N ARG A 27 -10.80 0.62 -4.34
CA ARG A 27 -10.60 2.06 -4.18
C ARG A 27 -11.91 2.82 -4.29
N TYR A 28 -12.08 3.81 -3.42
CA TYR A 28 -13.19 4.75 -3.48
C TYR A 28 -12.72 6.00 -4.24
N LYS A 29 -13.41 6.39 -5.31
CA LYS A 29 -13.09 7.65 -6.02
C LYS A 29 -13.35 8.83 -5.08
N GLU A 30 -12.35 9.69 -4.89
CA GLU A 30 -12.55 10.95 -4.18
C GLU A 30 -13.47 11.89 -4.98
N LYS A 31 -14.67 12.12 -4.43
CA LYS A 31 -15.64 13.20 -4.76
C LYS A 31 -15.65 13.70 -6.21
N ALA A 32 -16.06 12.85 -7.15
CA ALA A 32 -16.86 13.35 -8.27
C ALA A 32 -18.29 13.57 -7.75
N LYS A 33 -18.89 14.72 -8.06
CA LYS A 33 -20.20 15.18 -7.56
C LYS A 33 -21.40 14.25 -7.82
N ASN A 34 -21.20 13.04 -8.34
CA ASN A 34 -22.23 12.03 -8.55
C ASN A 34 -21.68 10.61 -8.30
N LYS A 35 -22.19 9.97 -7.24
CA LYS A 35 -22.30 8.51 -6.96
C LYS A 35 -21.01 7.67 -6.94
N ASP A 36 -20.68 7.16 -5.74
CA ASP A 36 -20.30 5.77 -5.40
C ASP A 36 -19.52 4.94 -6.44
N GLY A 37 -18.54 5.53 -7.10
CA GLY A 37 -17.66 4.81 -8.01
C GLY A 37 -16.65 3.99 -7.22
N LYS A 38 -17.04 2.80 -6.73
CA LYS A 38 -16.10 1.77 -6.30
C LYS A 38 -15.32 1.31 -7.52
N VAL A 39 -14.00 1.47 -7.50
CA VAL A 39 -13.11 0.93 -8.52
C VAL A 39 -12.39 -0.26 -7.92
N LYS A 40 -12.61 -1.44 -8.50
CA LYS A 40 -11.81 -2.62 -8.16
C LYS A 40 -10.57 -2.66 -9.03
N GLU A 41 -9.40 -2.67 -8.40
CA GLU A 41 -8.12 -2.83 -9.07
C GLU A 41 -7.61 -4.25 -8.83
N GLU A 42 -7.48 -5.05 -9.89
CA GLU A 42 -6.86 -6.38 -9.80
C GLU A 42 -5.38 -6.29 -10.17
N TRP A 43 -4.53 -6.81 -9.28
CA TRP A 43 -3.08 -6.80 -9.41
C TRP A 43 -2.54 -8.23 -9.40
N ASN A 44 -1.62 -8.53 -10.31
CA ASN A 44 -0.92 -9.81 -10.37
C ASN A 44 0.56 -9.62 -10.03
N ASP A 45 1.14 -10.55 -9.28
CA ASP A 45 2.59 -10.61 -9.09
C ASP A 45 3.30 -11.00 -10.40
N CYS A 46 4.37 -10.27 -10.72
CA CYS A 46 5.15 -10.38 -11.95
C CYS A 46 6.63 -10.69 -11.70
N GLY A 47 6.96 -11.15 -10.49
CA GLY A 47 8.32 -11.50 -10.08
C GLY A 47 8.91 -10.58 -9.02
N GLU A 48 10.02 -11.03 -8.45
CA GLU A 48 10.80 -10.31 -7.46
C GLU A 48 11.60 -9.17 -8.12
N LEU A 49 11.64 -8.01 -7.46
CA LEU A 49 12.51 -6.88 -7.78
C LEU A 49 13.77 -6.87 -6.91
N GLY A 50 13.69 -7.43 -5.72
CA GLY A 50 14.84 -7.64 -4.84
C GLY A 50 14.42 -8.11 -3.44
N SER A 51 15.39 -8.61 -2.69
CA SER A 51 15.21 -9.12 -1.33
C SER A 51 16.29 -8.60 -0.39
N GLY A 52 15.95 -8.49 0.89
CA GLY A 52 16.86 -8.06 1.94
C GLY A 52 16.41 -8.51 3.32
N GLY A 53 17.14 -8.10 4.35
CA GLY A 53 16.90 -8.52 5.74
C GLY A 53 15.54 -8.14 6.34
N PHE A 54 14.74 -7.31 5.64
CA PHE A 54 13.43 -6.86 6.09
C PHE A 54 12.27 -7.33 5.20
N GLY A 55 12.54 -8.16 4.20
CA GLY A 55 11.53 -8.74 3.31
C GLY A 55 11.90 -8.68 1.83
N VAL A 56 10.91 -8.98 1.00
CA VAL A 56 11.02 -9.09 -0.45
C VAL A 56 10.18 -8.01 -1.11
N VAL A 57 10.67 -7.42 -2.19
CA VAL A 57 9.95 -6.47 -3.01
C VAL A 57 9.52 -7.17 -4.29
N TYR A 58 8.21 -7.18 -4.56
CA TYR A 58 7.61 -7.76 -5.76
C TYR A 58 7.17 -6.67 -6.73
N LYS A 59 7.30 -6.96 -8.02
CA LYS A 59 6.68 -6.20 -9.10
C LYS A 59 5.25 -6.70 -9.28
N GLN A 60 4.29 -5.78 -9.32
CA GLN A 60 2.90 -6.11 -9.65
C GLN A 60 2.42 -5.33 -10.87
N ILE A 61 1.56 -5.94 -11.68
CA ILE A 61 0.89 -5.31 -12.82
C ILE A 61 -0.61 -5.21 -12.58
N GLN A 62 -1.19 -4.05 -12.86
CA GLN A 62 -2.62 -3.82 -12.84
C GLN A 62 -3.23 -4.40 -14.12
N ARG A 63 -4.19 -5.32 -14.00
CA ARG A 63 -4.77 -6.01 -15.17
C ARG A 63 -5.50 -5.10 -16.13
N ALA A 64 -6.17 -4.07 -15.62
CA ALA A 64 -7.01 -3.19 -16.43
C ALA A 64 -6.21 -2.16 -17.24
N THR A 65 -5.05 -1.72 -16.73
CA THR A 65 -4.30 -0.58 -17.30
C THR A 65 -2.90 -0.96 -17.77
N GLY A 66 -2.37 -2.11 -17.33
CA GLY A 66 -0.98 -2.49 -17.54
C GLY A 66 0.02 -1.72 -16.67
N ASN A 67 -0.46 -0.87 -15.74
CA ASN A 67 0.41 -0.09 -14.86
C ASN A 67 1.16 -1.00 -13.89
N TYR A 68 2.41 -0.65 -13.59
CA TYR A 68 3.23 -1.38 -12.64
C TYR A 68 3.30 -0.69 -11.27
N ARG A 69 3.49 -1.48 -10.22
CA ARG A 69 3.87 -1.01 -8.88
C ARG A 69 4.89 -1.95 -8.23
N ALA A 70 5.55 -1.46 -7.18
CA ALA A 70 6.35 -2.26 -6.27
C ALA A 70 5.56 -2.52 -4.98
N VAL A 71 5.64 -3.73 -4.44
CA VAL A 71 5.04 -4.12 -3.15
C VAL A 71 6.12 -4.78 -2.30
N LYS A 72 6.39 -4.20 -1.13
CA LYS A 72 7.33 -4.76 -0.15
C LYS A 72 6.57 -5.59 0.87
N THR A 73 6.97 -6.85 1.04
CA THR A 73 6.50 -7.68 2.14
C THR A 73 7.26 -7.34 3.41
N ILE A 74 6.57 -7.35 4.56
CA ILE A 74 7.19 -7.16 5.88
C ILE A 74 6.89 -8.39 6.72
N HIS A 75 7.94 -9.12 7.10
CA HIS A 75 7.78 -10.34 7.90
C HIS A 75 7.60 -9.98 9.38
N LYS A 76 6.39 -10.14 9.91
CA LYS A 76 6.07 -9.85 11.33
C LYS A 76 6.97 -10.56 12.35
N ARG A 77 7.50 -11.74 12.02
CA ARG A 77 8.40 -12.51 12.91
C ARG A 77 9.77 -11.85 13.11
N GLN A 78 10.22 -11.02 12.17
CA GLN A 78 11.45 -10.23 12.27
C GLN A 78 11.17 -8.78 12.70
N ALA A 79 9.90 -8.36 12.62
CA ALA A 79 9.42 -7.03 13.02
C ALA A 79 9.40 -6.79 14.54
N SER A 80 9.84 -7.75 15.37
CA SER A 80 10.04 -7.48 16.80
C SER A 80 11.18 -6.49 17.07
N MET A 81 12.06 -6.23 16.10
CA MET A 81 13.12 -5.21 16.21
C MET A 81 12.74 -3.83 15.64
N LEU A 82 11.76 -3.75 14.74
CA LEU A 82 11.33 -2.50 14.09
C LEU A 82 9.81 -2.54 13.94
N ASP A 83 9.15 -1.62 14.63
CA ASP A 83 7.70 -1.43 14.53
C ASP A 83 7.34 -1.05 13.09
N SER A 84 6.85 -2.00 12.31
CA SER A 84 6.45 -1.79 10.91
C SER A 84 5.40 -0.69 10.77
N SER A 85 4.65 -0.41 11.84
CA SER A 85 3.71 0.71 11.86
C SER A 85 4.42 2.06 11.80
N MET A 86 5.67 2.17 12.29
CA MET A 86 6.49 3.38 12.16
C MET A 86 6.96 3.62 10.72
N GLU A 87 7.35 2.56 9.99
CA GLU A 87 7.70 2.68 8.56
C GLU A 87 6.47 3.21 7.77
N VAL A 88 5.30 2.63 8.01
CA VAL A 88 4.04 3.07 7.38
C VAL A 88 3.67 4.50 7.81
N LEU A 89 3.84 4.85 9.08
CA LEU A 89 3.53 6.19 9.61
C LEU A 89 4.36 7.28 8.93
N VAL A 90 5.68 7.10 8.85
CA VAL A 90 6.58 8.08 8.24
C VAL A 90 6.23 8.29 6.77
N ILE A 91 6.03 7.20 6.03
CA ILE A 91 5.64 7.27 4.61
C ILE A 91 4.27 7.95 4.46
N ALA A 92 3.30 7.65 5.32
CA ALA A 92 1.97 8.27 5.30
C ALA A 92 2.03 9.78 5.61
N MET A 93 2.90 10.21 6.52
CA MET A 93 3.15 11.62 6.81
C MET A 93 3.75 12.35 5.59
N LEU A 94 4.74 11.73 4.93
CA LEU A 94 5.37 12.28 3.73
C LEU A 94 4.37 12.37 2.56
N ALA A 95 3.55 11.34 2.36
CA ALA A 95 2.55 11.29 1.31
C ALA A 95 1.44 12.34 1.49
N LYS A 96 1.10 12.71 2.74
CA LYS A 96 0.10 13.74 3.05
C LYS A 96 0.64 15.17 2.88
N SER A 97 1.95 15.36 2.98
CA SER A 97 2.58 16.67 2.87
C SER A 97 2.64 17.13 1.42
N ILE A 98 1.76 18.05 1.03
CA ILE A 98 1.68 18.60 -0.35
C ILE A 98 3.04 19.17 -0.82
N ALA A 99 3.76 19.83 0.08
CA ALA A 99 5.07 20.43 -0.23
C ALA A 99 6.17 19.39 -0.52
N LEU A 100 6.00 18.15 -0.01
CA LEU A 100 7.00 17.08 -0.15
C LEU A 100 6.55 16.01 -1.15
N ALA A 101 5.26 15.89 -1.45
CA ALA A 101 4.70 14.78 -2.21
C ALA A 101 5.34 14.56 -3.60
N SER A 102 5.89 15.60 -4.24
CA SER A 102 6.60 15.49 -5.53
C SER A 102 8.06 15.02 -5.41
N SER A 103 8.66 15.12 -4.23
CA SER A 103 10.07 14.78 -3.98
C SER A 103 10.26 13.39 -3.37
N PHE A 104 9.17 12.72 -2.99
CA PHE A 104 9.20 11.39 -2.39
C PHE A 104 8.49 10.36 -3.27
N VAL A 105 8.87 9.10 -3.09
CA VAL A 105 8.20 7.98 -3.76
C VAL A 105 6.73 7.97 -3.39
N LYS A 106 5.86 7.91 -4.41
CA LYS A 106 4.41 7.88 -4.21
C LYS A 106 3.99 6.64 -3.42
N PHE A 107 3.42 6.87 -2.26
CA PHE A 107 2.82 5.80 -1.46
C PHE A 107 1.41 5.47 -1.96
N LEU A 108 1.16 4.20 -2.27
CA LEU A 108 -0.14 3.75 -2.81
C LEU A 108 -1.07 3.16 -1.75
N GLY A 109 -0.57 2.94 -0.53
CA GLY A 109 -1.27 2.30 0.58
C GLY A 109 -0.57 1.05 1.09
N TRP A 110 -1.12 0.44 2.13
CA TRP A 110 -0.67 -0.82 2.71
C TRP A 110 -1.84 -1.79 2.88
N PHE A 111 -1.53 -3.08 2.93
CA PHE A 111 -2.50 -4.14 3.21
C PHE A 111 -1.81 -5.27 3.95
N GLU A 112 -2.61 -6.16 4.48
CA GLU A 112 -2.18 -7.23 5.36
C GLU A 112 -2.96 -8.48 4.99
N ASP A 113 -2.25 -9.57 4.74
CA ASP A 113 -2.86 -10.89 4.58
C ASP A 113 -3.66 -11.25 5.84
N PRO A 114 -4.80 -11.97 5.70
CA PRO A 114 -5.66 -12.34 6.83
C PRO A 114 -4.96 -13.18 7.91
#